data_AF-A0A2E9ITN5-F1
#
_entry.id   AF-A0A2E9ITN5-F1
#
_cell.length_a   1.000
_cell.length_b   1.000
_cell.length_c   1.000
_cell.angle_alpha   90.00
_cell.angle_beta   90.00
_cell.angle_gamma   90.00
#
_symmetry.space_group_name_H-M   'P 1'
#
loop_
_entity.id
_entity.type
_entity.pdbx_description
1 polymer ?
#
loop_
_entity_poly.entity_id
_entity_poly.type
_entity_poly.pdbx_seq_one_letter_code
_entity_poly.pdbx_strand_id
1 'polypeptide(L)'
;MDPAPSSGEPSTASAALTLNENNYFSFNTVTIQHGPFGNSAQSAEWDELRVGTEYANVIAGAYYTDLATAADSFIRAGSYASSNYGSNGSLWVKNDASSDYDRMAILRFDLSSYSGSITNATLSLTPNTVGSSINNTELKAYLVSDDSWTETGVTWNNQPAYSTLLDTVSGTTIQNGVPVEFDVSAAAATEHAGDGELSILILSTTEGSQHYVVFDSYESGGDQPLLSIE
;
A
#
# COMPACT_ATOMS: atom_id res chain seq x y z
N MET A 1 -27.63 -14.45 41.00
CA MET A 1 -28.71 -14.53 40.00
C MET A 1 -28.96 -13.11 39.55
N ASP A 2 -28.63 -12.81 38.29
CA ASP A 2 -28.90 -11.48 37.75
C ASP A 2 -30.41 -11.22 37.75
N PRO A 3 -30.86 -10.01 38.10
CA PRO A 3 -32.27 -9.67 38.05
C PRO A 3 -32.77 -9.77 36.60
N ALA A 4 -33.93 -10.41 36.41
CA ALA A 4 -34.57 -10.49 35.10
C ALA A 4 -35.02 -9.09 34.65
N PRO A 5 -34.76 -8.69 33.39
CA PRO A 5 -35.09 -7.36 32.90
C PRO A 5 -36.62 -7.16 32.86
N SER A 6 -37.13 -6.20 33.62
CA SER A 6 -38.53 -5.78 33.54
C SER A 6 -38.78 -4.88 32.32
N SER A 7 -40.01 -4.85 31.83
CA SER A 7 -40.44 -4.07 30.66
C SER A 7 -40.03 -2.59 30.77
N GLY A 8 -39.00 -2.19 30.02
CA GLY A 8 -38.40 -0.85 30.06
C GLY A 8 -36.90 -0.81 29.79
N GLU A 9 -36.22 -1.96 29.79
CA GLU A 9 -34.79 -2.05 29.48
C GLU A 9 -34.51 -1.69 28.00
N PRO A 10 -33.47 -0.89 27.72
CA PRO A 10 -33.10 -0.52 26.36
C PRO A 10 -32.78 -1.79 25.54
N SER A 11 -33.39 -1.91 24.37
CA SER A 11 -33.02 -2.98 23.44
C SER A 11 -31.58 -2.74 22.97
N THR A 12 -30.78 -3.81 22.94
CA THR A 12 -29.43 -3.77 22.37
C THR A 12 -29.55 -3.57 20.87
N ALA A 13 -29.54 -2.33 20.40
CA ALA A 13 -29.21 -2.04 19.02
C ALA A 13 -27.72 -2.30 18.86
N SER A 14 -27.34 -3.20 17.95
CA SER A 14 -25.94 -3.42 17.59
C SER A 14 -25.35 -2.10 17.07
N ALA A 15 -24.44 -1.51 17.84
CA ALA A 15 -23.60 -0.42 17.35
C ALA A 15 -22.54 -1.05 16.44
N ALA A 16 -22.55 -0.71 15.15
CA ALA A 16 -21.47 -1.08 14.26
C ALA A 16 -20.19 -0.38 14.72
N LEU A 17 -19.12 -1.15 14.85
CA LEU A 17 -17.79 -0.67 15.19
C LEU A 17 -17.20 0.03 13.96
N THR A 18 -16.77 1.29 14.10
CA THR A 18 -15.99 1.97 13.07
C THR A 18 -14.59 2.23 13.63
N LEU A 19 -13.57 1.65 12.99
CA LEU A 19 -12.17 1.99 13.24
C LEU A 19 -11.93 3.42 12.75
N ASN A 20 -11.27 4.25 13.55
CA ASN A 20 -10.79 5.56 13.12
C ASN A 20 -9.26 5.57 12.98
N GLU A 21 -8.77 6.55 12.22
CA GLU A 21 -7.36 6.72 11.82
C GLU A 21 -6.37 6.92 13.00
N ASN A 22 -6.84 6.94 14.25
CA ASN A 22 -6.06 7.29 15.44
C ASN A 22 -6.04 6.20 16.53
N ASN A 23 -6.33 4.93 16.20
CA ASN A 23 -6.26 3.81 17.16
C ASN A 23 -7.20 3.93 18.38
N TYR A 24 -8.35 4.59 18.23
CA TYR A 24 -9.40 4.60 19.25
C TYR A 24 -10.69 3.97 18.72
N PHE A 25 -11.37 3.20 19.58
CA PHE A 25 -12.77 2.85 19.33
C PHE A 25 -13.63 4.10 19.53
N SER A 26 -14.16 4.66 18.45
CA SER A 26 -15.13 5.75 18.51
C SER A 26 -16.53 5.23 18.24
N PHE A 27 -17.45 5.47 19.18
CA PHE A 27 -18.88 5.36 18.93
C PHE A 27 -19.39 6.74 18.52
N ASN A 28 -20.03 6.88 17.34
CA ASN A 28 -20.57 8.18 16.93
C ASN A 28 -21.65 8.70 17.89
N THR A 29 -22.51 7.81 18.41
CA THR A 29 -23.48 8.11 19.47
C THR A 29 -23.91 6.83 20.19
N VAL A 30 -23.87 6.80 21.52
CA VAL A 30 -24.64 5.82 22.33
C VAL A 30 -25.94 6.51 22.75
N THR A 31 -27.05 6.16 22.11
CA THR A 31 -28.37 6.72 22.46
C THR A 31 -29.09 5.79 23.41
N ILE A 32 -29.28 6.23 24.66
CA ILE A 32 -30.14 5.55 25.63
C ILE A 32 -31.53 6.17 25.52
N GLN A 33 -32.49 5.43 24.98
CA GLN A 33 -33.86 5.87 24.85
C GLN A 33 -34.65 5.48 26.11
N HIS A 34 -35.32 6.44 26.74
CA HIS A 34 -36.23 6.21 27.86
C HIS A 34 -37.68 6.50 27.44
N GLY A 35 -38.65 6.00 28.22
CA GLY A 35 -40.08 6.29 28.02
C GLY A 35 -40.45 7.76 28.31
N PRO A 36 -41.70 8.19 28.03
CA PRO A 36 -42.14 9.57 28.24
C PRO A 36 -42.05 9.99 29.71
N PHE A 37 -41.49 11.18 29.96
CA PHE A 37 -41.37 11.76 31.31
C PHE A 37 -42.57 12.65 31.66
N GLY A 38 -43.03 12.59 32.91
CA GLY A 38 -43.92 13.59 33.51
C GLY A 38 -43.17 14.83 34.02
N ASN A 39 -43.81 15.65 34.87
CA ASN A 39 -43.27 16.92 35.40
C ASN A 39 -42.23 16.78 36.54
N SER A 40 -41.26 15.87 36.44
CA SER A 40 -40.22 15.72 37.47
C SER A 40 -38.84 15.63 36.84
N ALA A 41 -37.86 16.36 37.41
CA ALA A 41 -36.46 16.19 37.07
C ALA A 41 -36.00 14.81 37.59
N GLN A 42 -35.37 14.01 36.72
CA GLN A 42 -34.71 12.78 37.13
C GLN A 42 -33.24 12.83 36.68
N SER A 43 -32.37 12.30 37.55
CA SER A 43 -31.01 11.91 37.20
C SER A 43 -31.00 10.41 36.90
N ALA A 44 -30.24 10.01 35.89
CA ALA A 44 -29.82 8.62 35.73
C ALA A 44 -28.36 8.55 36.18
N GLU A 45 -28.09 7.72 37.17
CA GLU A 45 -26.74 7.41 37.62
C GLU A 45 -26.43 5.97 37.19
N TRP A 46 -25.28 5.79 36.56
CA TRP A 46 -24.79 4.49 36.13
C TRP A 46 -23.46 4.25 36.84
N ASP A 47 -23.29 3.05 37.40
CA ASP A 47 -22.05 2.64 38.06
C ASP A 47 -20.94 2.38 37.02
N GLU A 48 -21.28 1.68 35.92
CA GLU A 48 -20.35 1.37 34.82
C GLU A 48 -21.12 1.09 33.51
N LEU A 49 -20.58 1.50 32.36
CA LEU A 49 -21.04 1.04 31.04
C LEU A 49 -20.18 -0.15 30.61
N ARG A 50 -20.77 -1.36 30.59
CA ARG A 50 -20.08 -2.57 30.13
C ARG A 50 -20.47 -2.90 28.70
N VAL A 51 -19.49 -2.98 27.81
CA VAL A 51 -19.68 -3.39 26.41
C VAL A 51 -19.18 -4.83 26.27
N GLY A 52 -20.08 -5.79 26.49
CA GLY A 52 -19.81 -7.23 26.40
C GLY A 52 -19.52 -7.93 27.73
N THR A 53 -19.77 -9.24 27.77
CA THR A 53 -19.52 -10.13 28.93
C THR A 53 -18.46 -11.20 28.65
N GLU A 54 -17.91 -11.23 27.43
CA GLU A 54 -16.83 -12.10 27.01
C GLU A 54 -15.76 -11.24 26.36
N TYR A 55 -14.49 -11.49 26.68
CA TYR A 55 -13.38 -11.07 25.83
C TYR A 55 -13.45 -11.96 24.58
N ALA A 56 -14.31 -11.62 23.61
CA ALA A 56 -14.04 -12.08 22.27
C ALA A 56 -12.65 -11.53 21.94
N ASN A 57 -11.73 -12.39 21.48
CA ASN A 57 -10.56 -11.88 20.79
C ASN A 57 -11.09 -10.87 19.79
N VAL A 58 -10.59 -9.63 19.84
CA VAL A 58 -10.68 -8.77 18.67
C VAL A 58 -10.07 -9.64 17.59
N ILE A 59 -10.90 -10.16 16.67
CA ILE A 59 -10.36 -10.72 15.43
C ILE A 59 -9.71 -9.49 14.83
N ALA A 60 -8.38 -9.41 14.95
CA ALA A 60 -7.61 -8.42 14.25
C ALA A 60 -8.05 -8.57 12.80
N GLY A 61 -8.86 -7.62 12.30
CA GLY A 61 -8.89 -7.42 10.87
C GLY A 61 -7.45 -7.17 10.45
N ALA A 62 -7.07 -7.65 9.27
CA ALA A 62 -5.79 -7.31 8.66
C ALA A 62 -5.48 -5.83 8.90
N TYR A 63 -4.50 -5.54 9.76
CA TYR A 63 -4.07 -4.18 10.04
C TYR A 63 -3.01 -3.87 9.01
N TYR A 64 -3.42 -3.18 7.95
CA TYR A 64 -2.48 -2.75 6.93
C TYR A 64 -1.69 -1.54 7.46
N THR A 65 -0.37 -1.58 7.28
CA THR A 65 0.53 -0.44 7.44
C THR A 65 0.98 0.00 6.07
N ASP A 66 0.72 1.25 5.74
CA ASP A 66 1.09 1.85 4.47
C ASP A 66 2.44 2.56 4.62
N LEU A 67 3.44 2.09 3.88
CA LEU A 67 4.79 2.65 3.84
C LEU A 67 4.95 3.49 2.59
N ALA A 68 5.32 4.75 2.80
CA ALA A 68 5.75 5.63 1.73
C ALA A 68 7.07 5.13 1.13
N THR A 69 7.26 5.42 -0.14
CA THR A 69 8.51 5.10 -0.84
C THR A 69 9.66 5.92 -0.27
N ALA A 70 10.74 5.25 0.09
CA ALA A 70 11.93 5.86 0.68
C ALA A 70 12.88 6.42 -0.38
N ALA A 71 12.88 5.83 -1.57
CA ALA A 71 13.58 6.30 -2.76
C ALA A 71 12.93 5.71 -4.01
N ASP A 72 12.76 6.50 -5.07
CA ASP A 72 12.39 5.96 -6.39
C ASP A 72 13.14 6.63 -7.55
N SER A 73 13.21 5.92 -8.67
CA SER A 73 13.74 6.46 -9.91
C SER A 73 13.29 5.63 -11.08
N PHE A 74 13.45 6.16 -12.28
CA PHE A 74 13.57 5.31 -13.46
C PHE A 74 14.97 5.43 -14.05
N ILE A 75 15.43 4.34 -14.63
CA ILE A 75 16.70 4.27 -15.34
C ILE A 75 16.43 4.08 -16.82
N ARG A 76 17.30 4.63 -17.67
CA ARG A 76 17.11 4.64 -19.12
C ARG A 76 18.39 4.25 -19.83
N ALA A 77 18.30 3.28 -20.74
CA ALA A 77 19.48 2.77 -21.44
C ALA A 77 19.94 3.68 -22.59
N GLY A 78 20.89 3.15 -23.37
CA GLY A 78 21.42 3.81 -24.56
C GLY A 78 22.20 5.09 -24.24
N SER A 79 21.97 6.13 -25.02
CA SER A 79 22.64 7.43 -24.92
C SER A 79 22.36 8.16 -23.59
N TYR A 80 21.39 7.69 -22.82
CA TYR A 80 20.94 8.26 -21.55
C TYR A 80 21.43 7.47 -20.34
N ALA A 81 22.26 6.44 -20.53
CA ALA A 81 22.61 5.48 -19.50
C ALA A 81 23.36 6.08 -18.28
N SER A 82 23.95 7.26 -18.43
CA SER A 82 24.61 8.00 -17.34
C SER A 82 23.76 9.11 -16.73
N SER A 83 22.51 9.28 -17.18
CA SER A 83 21.58 10.26 -16.62
C SER A 83 20.84 9.68 -15.41
N ASN A 84 20.67 10.49 -14.38
CA ASN A 84 19.82 10.21 -13.22
C ASN A 84 18.45 10.86 -13.41
N TYR A 85 17.41 10.22 -12.87
CA TYR A 85 16.03 10.69 -12.97
C TYR A 85 15.26 10.68 -11.64
N GLY A 86 15.92 10.54 -10.48
CA GLY A 86 15.28 10.50 -9.15
C GLY A 86 14.80 11.85 -8.63
N SER A 87 14.45 12.77 -9.52
CA SER A 87 13.70 13.98 -9.16
C SER A 87 12.59 14.25 -10.19
N ASN A 88 12.34 13.26 -11.04
CA ASN A 88 11.32 13.32 -12.07
C ASN A 88 10.02 12.84 -11.44
N GLY A 89 8.93 13.59 -11.60
CA GLY A 89 7.59 13.24 -11.11
C GLY A 89 6.95 12.02 -11.79
N SER A 90 7.72 11.15 -12.43
CA SER A 90 7.24 10.05 -13.26
C SER A 90 8.22 8.88 -13.31
N LEU A 91 7.69 7.68 -13.14
CA LEU A 91 8.42 6.41 -13.25
C LEU A 91 8.05 5.71 -14.56
N TRP A 92 9.00 5.63 -15.48
CA TRP A 92 8.79 5.03 -16.79
C TRP A 92 9.14 3.55 -16.81
N VAL A 93 8.24 2.73 -17.33
CA VAL A 93 8.51 1.32 -17.65
C VAL A 93 8.22 1.07 -19.12
N LYS A 94 9.25 0.66 -19.87
CA LYS A 94 9.17 0.42 -21.30
C LYS A 94 10.30 -0.49 -21.75
N ASN A 95 9.98 -1.51 -22.53
CA ASN A 95 10.97 -2.23 -23.33
C ASN A 95 10.81 -1.84 -24.81
N ASP A 96 11.91 -1.59 -25.49
CA ASP A 96 11.93 -1.14 -26.88
C ASP A 96 13.15 -1.70 -27.60
N ALA A 97 13.01 -2.00 -28.89
CA ALA A 97 14.11 -2.48 -29.73
C ALA A 97 15.27 -1.46 -29.79
N SER A 98 14.99 -0.17 -29.63
CA SER A 98 16.01 0.85 -29.43
C SER A 98 16.30 1.04 -27.95
N SER A 99 17.53 0.75 -27.54
CA SER A 99 18.00 0.95 -26.16
C SER A 99 17.78 2.37 -25.63
N ASP A 100 17.76 3.39 -26.49
CA ASP A 100 17.45 4.77 -26.06
C ASP A 100 16.04 4.91 -25.47
N TYR A 101 15.15 3.94 -25.64
CA TYR A 101 13.79 3.94 -25.09
C TYR A 101 13.54 2.83 -24.08
N ASP A 102 14.54 2.02 -23.76
CA ASP A 102 14.45 1.02 -22.71
C ASP A 102 14.52 1.70 -21.33
N ARG A 103 13.52 1.43 -20.49
CA ARG A 103 13.30 2.11 -19.20
C ARG A 103 12.72 1.14 -18.18
N MET A 104 13.28 1.18 -16.98
CA MET A 104 12.86 0.40 -15.84
C MET A 104 12.67 1.33 -14.64
N ALA A 105 11.67 1.06 -13.81
CA ALA A 105 11.47 1.78 -12.55
C ALA A 105 12.12 1.00 -11.42
N ILE A 106 12.71 1.69 -10.45
CA ILE A 106 13.28 1.11 -9.24
C ILE A 106 12.78 1.90 -8.03
N LEU A 107 12.36 1.19 -6.99
CA LEU A 107 11.78 1.75 -5.77
C LEU A 107 12.39 1.05 -4.55
N ARG A 108 12.54 1.78 -3.44
CA ARG A 108 12.97 1.22 -2.14
C ARG A 108 12.03 1.65 -1.03
N PHE A 109 11.78 0.75 -0.09
CA PHE A 109 10.95 0.96 1.09
C PHE A 109 11.70 0.60 2.37
N ASP A 110 11.52 1.41 3.41
CA ASP A 110 12.04 1.14 4.76
C ASP A 110 10.98 0.36 5.56
N LEU A 111 11.30 -0.90 5.86
CA LEU A 111 10.47 -1.83 6.65
C LEU A 111 10.89 -1.86 8.13
N SER A 112 11.97 -1.17 8.52
CA SER A 112 12.59 -1.30 9.85
C SER A 112 11.73 -0.79 10.99
N SER A 113 10.78 0.11 10.70
CA SER A 113 9.85 0.66 11.67
C SER A 113 8.65 -0.25 11.97
N TYR A 114 8.41 -1.27 11.12
CA TYR A 114 7.36 -2.25 11.36
C TYR A 114 7.79 -3.21 12.47
N SER A 115 6.91 -3.49 13.44
CA SER A 115 7.24 -4.37 14.57
C SER A 115 6.58 -5.76 14.49
N GLY A 116 5.69 -5.95 13.52
CA GLY A 116 4.97 -7.20 13.31
C GLY A 116 5.73 -8.16 12.38
N SER A 117 5.16 -9.34 12.16
CA SER A 117 5.64 -10.23 11.09
C SER A 117 4.85 -9.92 9.83
N ILE A 118 5.53 -9.66 8.71
CA ILE A 118 4.87 -9.44 7.43
C ILE A 118 4.36 -10.79 6.90
N THR A 119 3.05 -10.87 6.69
CA THR A 119 2.30 -11.98 6.11
C THR A 119 1.79 -11.66 4.71
N ASN A 120 1.41 -10.39 4.45
CA ASN A 120 1.09 -9.88 3.13
C ASN A 120 1.84 -8.56 2.87
N ALA A 121 2.28 -8.35 1.64
CA ALA A 121 2.81 -7.07 1.18
C ALA A 121 2.44 -6.81 -0.27
N THR A 122 1.79 -5.68 -0.53
CA THR A 122 1.34 -5.26 -1.86
C THR A 122 1.98 -3.94 -2.23
N LEU A 123 2.79 -3.95 -3.29
CA LEU A 123 3.28 -2.72 -3.91
C LEU A 123 2.20 -2.19 -4.86
N SER A 124 1.80 -0.94 -4.69
CA SER A 124 0.79 -0.26 -5.50
C SER A 124 1.40 0.92 -6.26
N LEU A 125 1.27 0.91 -7.59
CA LEU A 125 1.76 1.95 -8.50
C LEU A 125 0.63 2.47 -9.37
N THR A 126 0.40 3.79 -9.41
CA THR A 126 -0.70 4.36 -10.19
C THR A 126 -0.23 4.91 -11.54
N PRO A 127 -0.74 4.37 -12.67
CA PRO A 127 -0.41 4.90 -14.00
C PRO A 127 -1.02 6.29 -14.22
N ASN A 128 -0.20 7.25 -14.67
CA ASN A 128 -0.65 8.55 -15.17
C ASN A 128 -0.65 8.64 -16.71
N THR A 129 0.04 7.72 -17.38
CA THR A 129 0.05 7.58 -18.83
C THR A 129 0.21 6.12 -19.22
N VAL A 130 -0.62 5.64 -20.14
CA VAL A 130 -0.56 4.27 -20.67
C VAL A 130 -0.42 4.30 -22.19
N GLY A 131 0.52 3.52 -22.73
CA GLY A 131 0.71 3.36 -24.16
C GLY A 131 -0.45 2.62 -24.81
N SER A 132 -0.75 2.92 -26.08
CA SER A 132 -1.94 2.39 -26.77
C SER A 132 -1.93 0.87 -27.00
N SER A 133 -0.83 0.19 -26.70
CA SER A 133 -0.68 -1.26 -26.87
C SER A 133 -0.19 -1.94 -25.59
N ILE A 134 -0.34 -1.29 -24.43
CA ILE A 134 0.03 -1.85 -23.12
C ILE A 134 -0.63 -3.20 -22.85
N ASN A 135 -1.83 -3.44 -23.38
CA ASN A 135 -2.58 -4.68 -23.23
C ASN A 135 -1.88 -5.92 -23.84
N ASN A 136 -0.85 -5.74 -24.67
CA ASN A 136 -0.03 -6.81 -25.25
C ASN A 136 1.27 -7.04 -24.47
N THR A 137 1.39 -6.48 -23.28
CA THR A 137 2.62 -6.49 -22.46
C THR A 137 2.39 -7.19 -21.13
N GLU A 138 3.49 -7.51 -20.45
CA GLU A 138 3.52 -7.92 -19.06
C GLU A 138 4.53 -7.04 -18.32
N LEU A 139 4.16 -6.59 -17.13
CA LEU A 139 5.09 -5.96 -16.20
C LEU A 139 5.56 -6.99 -15.19
N LYS A 140 6.83 -6.92 -14.82
CA LYS A 140 7.45 -7.84 -13.87
C LYS A 140 8.14 -7.07 -12.78
N ALA A 141 7.87 -7.46 -11.53
CA ALA A 141 8.58 -6.97 -10.36
C ALA A 141 9.72 -7.93 -10.01
N TYR A 142 10.92 -7.40 -9.82
CA TYR A 142 12.08 -8.16 -9.41
C TYR A 142 12.68 -7.59 -8.12
N LEU A 143 13.19 -8.47 -7.27
CA LEU A 143 13.99 -8.10 -6.11
C LEU A 143 15.33 -7.52 -6.55
N VAL A 144 15.76 -6.44 -5.90
CA VAL A 144 17.10 -5.87 -5.97
C VAL A 144 17.72 -6.02 -4.59
N SER A 145 18.69 -6.92 -4.42
CA SER A 145 19.26 -7.26 -3.10
C SER A 145 20.34 -6.30 -2.59
N ASP A 146 20.63 -5.23 -3.35
CA ASP A 146 21.59 -4.21 -2.94
C ASP A 146 20.85 -2.88 -2.79
N ASP A 147 20.58 -2.53 -1.54
CA ASP A 147 19.85 -1.34 -1.12
C ASP A 147 20.76 -0.10 -0.99
N SER A 148 22.04 -0.16 -1.40
CA SER A 148 22.97 0.96 -1.26
C SER A 148 22.79 2.07 -2.30
N TRP A 149 21.95 1.86 -3.31
CA TRP A 149 21.66 2.87 -4.33
C TRP A 149 20.95 4.09 -3.73
N THR A 150 21.10 5.23 -4.39
CA THR A 150 20.42 6.46 -3.99
C THR A 150 19.57 6.98 -5.13
N GLU A 151 18.41 7.52 -4.79
CA GLU A 151 17.47 8.16 -5.71
C GLU A 151 18.15 9.13 -6.68
N THR A 152 19.04 9.99 -6.16
CA THR A 152 19.78 10.99 -6.96
C THR A 152 21.09 10.48 -7.56
N GLY A 153 21.47 9.22 -7.31
CA GLY A 153 22.72 8.63 -7.77
C GLY A 153 22.56 7.45 -8.74
N VAL A 154 21.39 6.81 -8.77
CA VAL A 154 21.13 5.66 -9.64
C VAL A 154 20.98 6.08 -11.11
N THR A 155 21.55 5.28 -11.99
CA THR A 155 21.56 5.44 -13.45
C THR A 155 21.53 4.04 -14.05
N TRP A 156 21.29 3.92 -15.34
CA TRP A 156 21.35 2.62 -16.00
C TRP A 156 22.72 1.92 -15.85
N ASN A 157 23.81 2.70 -15.87
CA ASN A 157 25.18 2.19 -15.83
C ASN A 157 25.62 1.70 -14.45
N ASN A 158 24.99 2.16 -13.36
CA ASN A 158 25.36 1.82 -11.98
C ASN A 158 24.19 1.24 -11.17
N GLN A 159 23.07 0.92 -11.81
CA GLN A 159 21.95 0.24 -11.15
C GLN A 159 22.46 -1.04 -10.48
N PRO A 160 21.96 -1.40 -9.29
CA PRO A 160 22.24 -2.70 -8.73
C PRO A 160 21.59 -3.81 -9.55
N ALA A 161 22.13 -5.03 -9.43
CA ALA A 161 21.58 -6.17 -10.15
C ALA A 161 20.25 -6.63 -9.51
N TYR A 162 19.23 -6.82 -10.35
CA TYR A 162 17.99 -7.49 -9.94
C TYR A 162 18.12 -9.02 -10.10
N SER A 163 17.39 -9.79 -9.29
CA SER A 163 17.62 -11.25 -9.15
C SER A 163 16.35 -12.09 -9.25
N THR A 164 15.45 -11.98 -8.27
CA THR A 164 14.29 -12.87 -8.10
C THR A 164 13.04 -12.22 -8.66
N LEU A 165 12.31 -12.93 -9.53
CA LEU A 165 10.99 -12.51 -9.98
C LEU A 165 10.01 -12.62 -8.80
N LEU A 166 9.37 -11.51 -8.45
CA LEU A 166 8.39 -11.42 -7.37
C LEU A 166 6.98 -11.65 -7.89
N ASP A 167 6.60 -10.90 -8.92
CA ASP A 167 5.25 -10.98 -9.51
C ASP A 167 5.25 -10.57 -10.99
N THR A 168 4.19 -10.94 -11.70
CA THR A 168 3.92 -10.58 -13.09
C THR A 168 2.49 -10.09 -13.25
N VAL A 169 2.33 -8.85 -13.72
CA VAL A 169 1.03 -8.24 -14.01
C VAL A 169 0.80 -8.16 -15.50
N SER A 170 -0.37 -8.64 -15.95
CA SER A 170 -0.82 -8.52 -17.34
C SER A 170 -1.14 -7.07 -17.67
N GLY A 171 -0.62 -6.56 -18.79
CA GLY A 171 -0.94 -5.22 -19.27
C GLY A 171 -2.42 -5.00 -19.61
N THR A 172 -3.23 -6.05 -19.69
CA THR A 172 -4.68 -5.95 -19.90
C THR A 172 -5.43 -5.32 -18.73
N THR A 173 -4.85 -5.33 -17.52
CA THR A 173 -5.46 -4.73 -16.32
C THR A 173 -4.99 -3.28 -16.10
N ILE A 174 -3.98 -2.82 -16.83
CA ILE A 174 -3.35 -1.51 -16.63
C ILE A 174 -4.20 -0.42 -17.28
N GLN A 175 -4.65 0.53 -16.47
CA GLN A 175 -5.48 1.66 -16.89
C GLN A 175 -5.04 2.94 -16.17
N ASN A 176 -5.30 4.09 -16.81
CA ASN A 176 -4.95 5.37 -16.22
C ASN A 176 -5.72 5.64 -14.93
N GLY A 177 -5.01 6.03 -13.87
CA GLY A 177 -5.58 6.32 -12.55
C GLY A 177 -6.11 5.09 -11.80
N VAL A 178 -5.85 3.88 -12.29
CA VAL A 178 -6.20 2.63 -11.60
C VAL A 178 -4.91 1.99 -11.11
N PRO A 179 -4.73 1.82 -9.78
CA PRO A 179 -3.50 1.25 -9.25
C PRO A 179 -3.20 -0.13 -9.82
N VAL A 180 -1.92 -0.34 -10.11
CA VAL A 180 -1.34 -1.62 -10.50
C VAL A 180 -0.65 -2.20 -9.27
N GLU A 181 -1.11 -3.37 -8.85
CA GLU A 181 -0.65 -4.03 -7.63
C GLU A 181 0.27 -5.20 -7.96
N PHE A 182 1.36 -5.32 -7.22
CA PHE A 182 2.30 -6.45 -7.28
C PHE A 182 2.37 -7.11 -5.90
N ASP A 183 2.24 -8.44 -5.87
CA ASP A 183 2.48 -9.22 -4.64
C ASP A 183 3.99 -9.33 -4.39
N VAL A 184 4.44 -8.74 -3.28
CA VAL A 184 5.85 -8.77 -2.85
C VAL A 184 6.00 -9.36 -1.45
N SER A 185 4.97 -10.07 -0.96
CA SER A 185 4.85 -10.59 0.41
C SER A 185 6.08 -11.39 0.85
N ALA A 186 6.52 -12.34 0.02
CA ALA A 186 7.64 -13.21 0.34
C ALA A 186 8.98 -12.46 0.46
N ALA A 187 9.20 -11.46 -0.41
CA ALA A 187 10.40 -10.63 -0.37
C ALA A 187 10.37 -9.68 0.82
N ALA A 188 9.25 -8.98 1.02
CA ALA A 188 9.06 -8.07 2.15
C ALA A 188 9.28 -8.78 3.49
N ALA A 189 8.71 -9.98 3.69
CA ALA A 189 8.92 -10.75 4.90
C ALA A 189 10.39 -11.18 5.10
N THR A 190 11.10 -11.49 4.02
CA THR A 190 12.52 -11.87 4.07
C THR A 190 13.41 -10.68 4.43
N GLU A 191 13.25 -9.56 3.72
CA GLU A 191 14.05 -8.36 3.94
C GLU A 191 13.74 -7.72 5.30
N HIS A 192 12.47 -7.72 5.73
CA HIS A 192 12.08 -7.22 7.05
C HIS A 192 12.77 -7.99 8.20
N ALA A 193 12.90 -9.31 8.06
CA ALA A 193 13.65 -10.13 9.01
C ALA A 193 15.18 -9.98 8.87
N GLY A 194 15.64 -9.37 7.77
CA GLY A 194 17.01 -9.11 7.42
C GLY A 194 17.45 -7.70 7.79
N ASP A 195 17.73 -6.88 6.78
CA ASP A 195 18.22 -5.51 6.95
C ASP A 195 17.13 -4.45 7.06
N GLY A 196 15.87 -4.82 6.78
CA GLY A 196 14.72 -3.94 6.86
C GLY A 196 14.55 -3.01 5.66
N GLU A 197 15.22 -3.24 4.54
CA GLU A 197 15.05 -2.44 3.31
C GLU A 197 14.56 -3.33 2.17
N LEU A 198 13.58 -2.87 1.39
CA LEU A 198 13.07 -3.61 0.23
C LEU A 198 13.22 -2.79 -1.04
N SER A 199 14.21 -3.13 -1.87
CA SER A 199 14.34 -2.58 -3.23
C SER A 199 13.70 -3.49 -4.28
N ILE A 200 12.87 -2.89 -5.14
CA ILE A 200 12.13 -3.58 -6.20
C ILE A 200 12.38 -2.85 -7.52
N LEU A 201 12.63 -3.62 -8.59
CA LEU A 201 12.73 -3.12 -9.95
C LEU A 201 11.56 -3.62 -10.80
N ILE A 202 10.89 -2.71 -11.48
CA ILE A 202 9.78 -2.99 -12.40
C ILE A 202 10.26 -2.83 -13.84
N LEU A 203 10.06 -3.88 -14.65
CA LEU A 203 10.39 -3.88 -16.08
C LEU A 203 9.25 -4.46 -16.91
N SER A 204 9.25 -4.16 -18.21
CA SER A 204 8.45 -4.88 -19.20
C SER A 204 9.37 -5.82 -19.99
N THR A 205 8.88 -7.00 -20.38
CA THR A 205 9.64 -7.90 -21.27
C THR A 205 9.22 -7.81 -22.73
N THR A 206 8.18 -7.04 -23.05
CA THR A 206 7.64 -6.97 -24.42
C THR A 206 8.13 -5.70 -25.12
N GLU A 207 8.93 -5.86 -26.16
CA GLU A 207 9.40 -4.74 -26.99
C GLU A 207 8.24 -4.05 -27.72
N GLY A 208 8.20 -2.72 -27.71
CA GLY A 208 7.34 -1.96 -28.61
C GLY A 208 7.22 -0.48 -28.28
N SER A 209 7.06 0.35 -29.32
CA SER A 209 7.06 1.81 -29.14
C SER A 209 5.88 2.33 -28.31
N GLN A 210 4.75 1.62 -28.32
CA GLN A 210 3.52 1.89 -27.56
C GLN A 210 3.29 0.90 -26.39
N HIS A 211 4.31 0.10 -26.05
CA HIS A 211 4.30 -0.89 -24.96
C HIS A 211 4.90 -0.29 -23.68
N TYR A 212 4.38 0.85 -23.24
CA TYR A 212 4.90 1.56 -22.07
C TYR A 212 3.80 1.97 -21.11
N VAL A 213 4.20 2.13 -19.87
CA VAL A 213 3.40 2.77 -18.82
C VAL A 213 4.29 3.80 -18.10
N VAL A 214 3.66 4.85 -17.64
CA VAL A 214 4.28 5.87 -16.79
C VAL A 214 3.46 5.94 -15.52
N PHE A 215 4.10 5.64 -14.40
CA PHE A 215 3.51 5.78 -13.07
C PHE A 215 3.86 7.12 -12.47
N ASP A 216 3.05 7.59 -11.53
CA ASP A 216 3.43 8.69 -10.65
C ASP A 216 4.60 8.26 -9.75
N SER A 217 5.58 9.14 -9.58
CA SER A 217 6.68 8.95 -8.62
C SER A 217 6.34 9.63 -7.29
N TYR A 218 7.22 9.49 -6.30
CA TYR A 218 7.16 10.26 -5.07
C TYR A 218 7.15 11.79 -5.32
N GLU A 219 7.92 12.30 -6.29
CA GLU A 219 7.97 13.75 -6.60
C GLU A 219 6.73 14.28 -7.33
N SER A 220 5.83 13.40 -7.80
CA SER A 220 4.62 13.82 -8.52
C SER A 220 3.69 14.69 -7.69
N GLY A 221 3.69 14.51 -6.36
CA GLY A 221 2.68 15.06 -5.45
C GLY A 221 1.26 14.53 -5.71
N GLY A 222 1.12 13.49 -6.54
CA GLY A 222 -0.13 12.82 -6.92
C GLY A 222 -0.27 11.45 -6.25
N ASP A 223 -0.66 10.44 -7.03
CA ASP A 223 -0.87 9.06 -6.55
C ASP A 223 0.48 8.33 -6.39
N GLN A 224 1.25 8.76 -5.38
CA GLN A 224 2.61 8.29 -5.10
C GLN A 224 2.66 6.76 -4.87
N PRO A 225 3.79 6.11 -5.21
CA PRO A 225 3.99 4.69 -4.92
C PRO A 225 3.88 4.36 -3.43
N LEU A 226 3.21 3.25 -3.12
CA LEU A 226 2.91 2.82 -1.77
C LEU A 226 3.13 1.31 -1.59
N LEU A 227 3.69 0.91 -0.45
CA LEU A 227 3.76 -0.48 -0.03
C LEU A 227 2.84 -0.70 1.17
N SER A 228 1.81 -1.53 1.00
CA SER A 228 0.88 -1.89 2.07
C SER A 228 1.25 -3.25 2.65
N ILE A 229 1.48 -3.33 3.96
CA ILE A 229 1.91 -4.57 4.65
C ILE A 229 0.94 -4.97 5.75
N GLU A 230 0.75 -6.28 5.94
CA GLU A 230 -0.01 -6.91 7.04
C GLU A 230 0.87 -7.89 7.80
#